data_AF-A0AAN0IIA4-F1
#
_entry.id   AF-A0AAN0IIA4-F1
#
_cell.length_a   1.000
_cell.length_b   1.000
_cell.length_c   1.000
_cell.angle_alpha   90.00
_cell.angle_beta   90.00
_cell.angle_gamma   90.00
#
_symmetry.space_group_name_H-M   'P 1'
#
loop_
_entity.id
_entity.type
_entity.pdbx_description
1 polymer ?
#
loop_
_entity_poly.entity_id
_entity_poly.type
_entity_poly.pdbx_seq_one_letter_code
_entity_poly.pdbx_strand_id
1 'polypeptide(L)'
;MTDHEELLDFVEEDQDTTEQQNGGDGASQEAKKDVKGNYVSIHSSGFRDFLLKPELLRAIVDCGFEHPSEVQHECIPQAILGMDVICQAKSGMGKTAVFVIATLQQLEIVEGQVSVLVMCHARELAYQIYKEYERQHRVTTKLKA
;
A
#
# COMPACT_ATOMS: atom_id res chain seq x y z
N MET A 1 -21.16 8.62 42.67
CA MET A 1 -20.92 7.84 41.43
C MET A 1 -20.51 8.87 40.41
N THR A 2 -19.22 9.13 40.38
CA THR A 2 -18.59 10.28 39.72
C THR A 2 -17.45 9.67 38.94
N ASP A 3 -17.65 9.48 37.64
CA ASP A 3 -16.57 9.10 36.73
C ASP A 3 -16.28 10.34 35.88
N HIS A 4 -15.31 11.12 36.37
CA HIS A 4 -14.71 12.25 35.67
C HIS A 4 -13.64 11.75 34.71
N GLU A 5 -13.59 12.41 33.56
CA GLU A 5 -12.59 12.35 32.50
C GLU A 5 -11.14 12.17 33.01
N GLU A 6 -10.50 11.07 32.63
CA GLU A 6 -9.04 11.00 32.57
C GLU A 6 -8.58 11.33 31.15
N LEU A 7 -8.28 12.61 30.98
CA LEU A 7 -7.48 13.18 29.92
C LEU A 7 -6.12 12.46 29.90
N LEU A 8 -5.72 11.87 28.76
CA LEU A 8 -4.38 11.30 28.61
C LEU A 8 -3.40 12.41 28.24
N ASP A 9 -2.51 12.73 29.18
CA ASP A 9 -1.42 13.69 29.02
C ASP A 9 -0.43 13.22 27.95
N PHE A 10 -0.32 14.01 26.87
CA PHE A 10 0.76 13.91 25.90
C PHE A 10 2.06 14.40 26.54
N VAL A 11 2.99 13.48 26.79
CA VAL A 11 4.36 13.83 27.14
C VAL A 11 5.08 14.19 25.84
N GLU A 12 5.28 15.49 25.60
CA GLU A 12 6.34 15.99 24.72
C GLU A 12 7.68 15.85 25.43
N GLU A 13 8.70 15.35 24.74
CA GLU A 13 10.14 15.50 25.03
C GLU A 13 10.89 14.55 24.06
N ASP A 14 12.04 14.83 23.48
CA ASP A 14 12.75 16.07 23.15
C ASP A 14 13.82 15.64 22.12
N GLN A 15 14.32 16.58 21.32
CA GLN A 15 15.41 16.35 20.37
C GLN A 15 16.67 15.88 21.09
N ASP A 16 17.38 14.87 20.56
CA ASP A 16 18.78 14.71 20.95
C ASP A 16 19.75 14.37 19.81
N THR A 17 20.89 15.03 19.95
CA THR A 17 22.00 15.26 19.04
C THR A 17 22.88 14.02 18.89
N THR A 18 23.40 13.76 17.68
CA THR A 18 24.29 12.62 17.39
C THR A 18 25.75 13.06 17.40
N GLU A 19 26.52 12.66 18.41
CA GLU A 19 27.98 12.70 18.40
C GLU A 19 28.56 11.28 18.19
N GLN A 20 29.52 11.19 17.26
CA GLN A 20 30.25 9.97 16.89
C GLN A 20 31.38 9.67 17.87
N GLN A 21 31.61 8.39 18.19
CA GLN A 21 32.97 7.88 18.44
C GLN A 21 33.10 6.37 18.17
N ASN A 22 34.32 6.00 17.78
CA ASN A 22 34.73 4.82 17.02
C ASN A 22 35.53 3.84 17.90
N GLY A 23 35.45 2.53 17.64
CA GLY A 23 36.54 1.57 17.87
C GLY A 23 36.34 0.41 18.88
N GLY A 24 36.62 -0.82 18.42
CA GLY A 24 37.37 -1.82 19.19
C GLY A 24 36.70 -3.19 19.47
N ASP A 25 37.26 -4.25 18.86
CA ASP A 25 36.89 -5.67 18.94
C ASP A 25 37.19 -6.37 20.29
N GLY A 26 36.39 -7.40 20.64
CA GLY A 26 36.89 -8.65 21.27
C GLY A 26 36.29 -9.16 22.61
N ALA A 27 35.27 -10.04 22.52
CA ALA A 27 34.86 -11.20 23.38
C ALA A 27 34.66 -11.02 24.93
N SER A 28 33.66 -11.57 25.65
CA SER A 28 32.63 -12.61 25.44
C SER A 28 31.64 -12.66 26.65
N GLN A 29 30.47 -13.30 26.43
CA GLN A 29 29.53 -13.98 27.38
C GLN A 29 28.24 -13.29 27.90
N GLU A 30 27.13 -13.85 27.39
CA GLU A 30 25.84 -14.25 28.01
C GLU A 30 24.96 -13.24 28.79
N ALA A 31 23.81 -12.88 28.19
CA ALA A 31 22.49 -12.95 28.83
C ALA A 31 21.36 -12.72 27.81
N LYS A 32 20.43 -13.66 27.70
CA LYS A 32 19.13 -13.46 27.03
C LYS A 32 18.41 -12.25 27.63
N LYS A 33 18.03 -11.30 26.80
CA LYS A 33 16.95 -10.35 27.11
C LYS A 33 16.04 -10.27 25.91
N ASP A 34 14.85 -10.84 26.07
CA ASP A 34 13.74 -10.75 25.14
C ASP A 34 13.43 -9.27 24.86
N VAL A 35 13.93 -8.76 23.73
CA VAL A 35 13.49 -7.48 23.20
C VAL A 35 12.16 -7.77 22.51
N LYS A 36 11.05 -7.49 23.21
CA LYS A 36 9.74 -7.25 22.59
C LYS A 36 9.87 -6.01 21.71
N GLY A 37 10.55 -6.16 20.58
CA GLY A 37 10.38 -5.26 19.46
C GLY A 37 8.95 -5.42 19.01
N ASN A 38 8.21 -4.32 18.97
CA ASN A 38 6.96 -4.26 18.24
C ASN A 38 7.34 -4.34 16.76
N TYR A 39 7.70 -5.54 16.29
CA TYR A 39 7.88 -5.84 14.88
C TYR A 39 6.51 -5.60 14.26
N VAL A 40 6.34 -4.43 13.65
CA VAL A 40 5.41 -4.32 12.54
C VAL A 40 5.93 -5.36 11.56
N SER A 41 5.21 -6.48 11.48
CA SER A 41 5.49 -7.57 10.57
C SER A 41 5.62 -6.94 9.20
N ILE A 42 6.85 -6.79 8.71
CA ILE A 42 7.09 -6.52 7.30
C ILE A 42 6.50 -7.74 6.63
N HIS A 43 5.26 -7.63 6.14
CA HIS A 43 4.72 -8.59 5.20
C HIS A 43 5.71 -8.61 4.06
N SER A 44 6.62 -9.60 4.08
CA SER A 44 7.72 -9.76 3.11
C SER A 44 7.19 -10.27 1.78
N SER A 45 5.92 -10.01 1.50
CA SER A 45 5.21 -10.40 0.31
C SER A 45 5.07 -9.19 -0.60
N GLY A 46 5.71 -9.29 -1.77
CA GLY A 46 5.64 -8.26 -2.80
C GLY A 46 4.40 -8.42 -3.67
N PHE A 47 4.25 -7.52 -4.65
CA PHE A 47 3.15 -7.61 -5.61
C PHE A 47 3.09 -8.95 -6.38
N ARG A 48 4.21 -9.68 -6.46
CA ARG A 48 4.29 -10.99 -7.13
C ARG A 48 3.48 -12.07 -6.41
N ASP A 49 3.24 -11.91 -5.11
CA ASP A 49 2.50 -12.89 -4.30
C ASP A 49 0.98 -12.76 -4.48
N PHE A 50 0.52 -11.68 -5.12
CA PHE A 50 -0.89 -11.47 -5.45
C PHE A 50 -1.33 -12.22 -6.72
N LEU A 51 -0.43 -12.97 -7.37
CA LEU A 51 -0.73 -13.77 -8.58
C LEU A 51 -1.39 -12.95 -9.71
N LEU A 52 -0.95 -11.70 -9.88
CA LEU A 52 -1.46 -10.78 -10.90
C LEU A 52 -0.99 -11.21 -12.31
N LYS A 53 -1.71 -10.74 -13.34
CA LYS A 53 -1.33 -10.90 -14.74
C LYS A 53 0.11 -10.41 -14.97
N PRO A 54 0.95 -11.13 -15.73
CA PRO A 54 2.35 -10.74 -15.93
C PRO A 54 2.52 -9.32 -16.51
N GLU A 55 1.62 -8.87 -17.39
CA GLU A 55 1.68 -7.52 -17.95
C GLU A 55 1.43 -6.46 -16.87
N LEU A 56 0.51 -6.73 -15.94
CA LEU A 56 0.17 -5.84 -14.84
C LEU A 56 1.31 -5.77 -13.82
N LEU A 57 1.95 -6.89 -13.49
CA LEU A 57 3.15 -6.90 -12.64
C LEU A 57 4.27 -6.05 -13.22
N ARG A 58 4.51 -6.17 -14.53
CA ARG A 58 5.50 -5.34 -15.21
C ARG A 58 5.12 -3.86 -15.13
N ALA A 59 3.86 -3.52 -15.37
CA ALA A 59 3.39 -2.15 -15.29
C ALA A 59 3.57 -1.57 -13.87
N ILE A 60 3.29 -2.35 -12.82
CA ILE A 60 3.50 -1.96 -11.42
C ILE A 60 4.98 -1.65 -11.14
N VAL A 61 5.90 -2.46 -11.65
CA VAL A 61 7.35 -2.22 -11.50
C VAL A 61 7.81 -1.00 -12.31
N ASP A 62 7.37 -0.86 -13.57
CA ASP A 62 7.66 0.31 -14.41
C ASP A 62 7.09 1.62 -13.80
N CYS A 63 6.06 1.46 -12.97
CA CYS A 63 5.45 2.52 -12.18
C CYS A 63 6.25 2.90 -10.91
N GLY A 64 7.33 2.20 -10.60
CA GLY A 64 8.18 2.44 -9.44
C GLY A 64 7.63 1.89 -8.12
N PHE A 65 6.66 0.98 -8.16
CA PHE A 65 6.20 0.30 -6.95
C PHE A 65 7.10 -0.88 -6.63
N GLU A 66 7.74 -0.85 -5.47
CA GLU A 66 8.63 -1.92 -4.99
C GLU A 66 7.88 -2.86 -4.02
N HIS A 67 7.22 -2.28 -3.02
CA HIS A 67 6.49 -3.01 -1.98
C HIS A 67 5.06 -2.47 -1.84
N PRO A 68 4.06 -3.34 -1.62
CA PRO A 68 2.69 -2.88 -1.35
C PRO A 68 2.63 -2.17 0.00
N SER A 69 1.84 -1.11 0.08
CA SER A 69 1.47 -0.53 1.38
C SER A 69 0.58 -1.49 2.18
N GLU A 70 0.45 -1.28 3.49
CA GLU A 70 -0.42 -2.09 4.37
C GLU A 70 -1.84 -2.22 3.81
N VAL A 71 -2.47 -1.10 3.45
CA VAL A 71 -3.82 -1.11 2.86
C VAL A 71 -3.89 -1.84 1.51
N GLN A 72 -2.82 -1.79 0.71
CA GLN A 72 -2.76 -2.53 -0.55
C GLN A 72 -2.61 -4.02 -0.31
N HIS A 73 -1.77 -4.40 0.64
CA HIS A 73 -1.53 -5.78 1.03
C HIS A 73 -2.81 -6.46 1.53
N GLU A 74 -3.59 -5.76 2.35
CA GLU A 74 -4.86 -6.28 2.86
C GLU A 74 -5.96 -6.31 1.80
N CYS A 75 -6.08 -5.24 1.01
CA CYS A 75 -7.24 -5.06 0.13
C CYS A 75 -7.09 -5.73 -1.24
N ILE A 76 -5.89 -5.73 -1.85
CA ILE A 76 -5.70 -6.24 -3.22
C ILE A 76 -6.10 -7.71 -3.35
N PRO A 77 -5.64 -8.64 -2.46
CA PRO A 77 -5.98 -10.05 -2.59
C PRO A 77 -7.49 -10.32 -2.53
N GLN A 78 -8.23 -9.58 -1.70
CA GLN A 78 -9.68 -9.71 -1.62
C GLN A 78 -10.37 -9.09 -2.84
N ALA A 79 -9.91 -7.90 -3.27
CA ALA A 79 -10.48 -7.18 -4.38
C ALA A 79 -10.32 -7.92 -5.72
N ILE A 80 -9.17 -8.58 -5.98
CA ILE A 80 -8.95 -9.36 -7.21
C ILE A 80 -9.84 -10.61 -7.29
N LEU A 81 -10.36 -11.10 -6.16
CA LEU A 81 -11.31 -12.22 -6.10
C LEU A 81 -12.76 -11.77 -6.37
N GLY A 82 -12.98 -10.48 -6.66
CA GLY A 82 -14.30 -9.92 -6.93
C GLY A 82 -15.15 -9.71 -5.69
N MET A 83 -14.54 -9.67 -4.50
CA MET A 83 -15.23 -9.39 -3.25
C MET A 83 -15.47 -7.88 -3.08
N ASP A 84 -16.56 -7.52 -2.43
CA ASP A 84 -16.81 -6.14 -2.01
C ASP A 84 -15.83 -5.74 -0.90
N VAL A 85 -15.10 -4.63 -1.10
CA VAL A 85 -14.07 -4.16 -0.16
C VAL A 85 -14.39 -2.75 0.31
N ILE A 86 -14.45 -2.58 1.64
CA ILE A 86 -14.43 -1.26 2.29
C ILE A 86 -13.00 -0.98 2.73
N CYS A 87 -12.39 0.04 2.12
CA CYS A 87 -10.99 0.40 2.36
C CYS A 87 -10.90 1.78 3.01
N GLN A 88 -10.44 1.83 4.26
CA GLN A 88 -10.17 3.08 4.98
C GLN A 88 -8.68 3.21 5.30
N ALA A 89 -8.05 4.27 4.80
CA ALA A 89 -6.66 4.59 5.08
C ALA A 89 -6.42 6.09 4.94
N LYS A 90 -5.31 6.57 5.51
CA LYS A 90 -4.87 7.98 5.39
C LYS A 90 -4.65 8.37 3.92
N SER A 91 -4.65 9.68 3.63
CA SER A 91 -4.27 10.17 2.30
C SER A 91 -2.83 9.76 1.97
N GLY A 92 -2.54 9.47 0.70
CA GLY A 92 -1.22 9.03 0.26
C GLY A 92 -0.89 7.55 0.52
N MET A 93 -1.71 6.78 1.24
CA MET A 93 -1.45 5.35 1.53
C MET A 93 -1.68 4.41 0.33
N GLY A 94 -1.97 4.94 -0.86
CA GLY A 94 -2.07 4.13 -2.08
C GLY A 94 -3.41 3.44 -2.32
N LYS A 95 -4.51 3.94 -1.73
CA LYS A 95 -5.90 3.44 -1.96
C LYS A 95 -6.28 3.41 -3.45
N THR A 96 -5.82 4.39 -4.24
CA THR A 96 -6.08 4.44 -5.68
C THR A 96 -5.52 3.22 -6.40
N ALA A 97 -4.30 2.80 -6.06
CA ALA A 97 -3.68 1.64 -6.69
C ALA A 97 -4.45 0.34 -6.37
N VAL A 98 -5.13 0.25 -5.23
CA VAL A 98 -5.94 -0.94 -4.87
C VAL A 98 -7.00 -1.21 -5.92
N PHE A 99 -7.88 -0.25 -6.18
CA PHE A 99 -8.97 -0.48 -7.14
C PHE A 99 -8.48 -0.47 -8.60
N VAL A 100 -7.43 0.28 -8.93
CA VAL A 100 -6.85 0.27 -10.30
C VAL A 100 -6.27 -1.11 -10.61
N ILE A 101 -5.43 -1.65 -9.72
CA ILE A 101 -4.84 -2.99 -9.89
C ILE A 101 -5.94 -4.06 -9.91
N ALA A 102 -6.89 -4.00 -8.96
CA ALA A 102 -7.94 -5.00 -8.85
C ALA A 102 -8.85 -5.05 -10.09
N THR A 103 -9.26 -3.89 -10.59
CA THR A 103 -10.13 -3.81 -11.77
C THR A 103 -9.38 -4.19 -13.04
N LEU A 104 -8.13 -3.75 -13.25
CA LEU A 104 -7.32 -4.17 -14.40
C LEU A 104 -7.04 -5.68 -14.39
N GLN A 105 -6.84 -6.27 -13.22
CA GLN A 105 -6.67 -7.71 -13.07
C GLN A 105 -7.93 -8.47 -13.52
N GLN A 106 -9.11 -8.01 -13.14
CA GLN A 106 -10.40 -8.64 -13.48
C GLN A 106 -10.93 -8.27 -14.87
N LEU A 107 -10.41 -7.20 -15.47
CA LEU A 107 -10.94 -6.66 -16.72
C LEU A 107 -10.80 -7.67 -17.87
N GLU A 108 -11.94 -7.99 -18.47
CA GLU A 108 -12.06 -8.63 -19.78
C GLU A 108 -12.61 -7.60 -20.77
N ILE A 109 -11.87 -7.36 -21.84
CA ILE A 109 -12.18 -6.30 -22.80
C ILE A 109 -13.21 -6.83 -23.80
N VAL A 110 -14.39 -6.23 -23.78
CA VAL A 110 -15.45 -6.43 -24.77
C VAL A 110 -15.68 -5.11 -25.51
N GLU A 111 -15.55 -5.14 -26.84
CA GLU A 111 -15.63 -3.93 -27.66
C GLU A 111 -17.00 -3.26 -27.54
N GLY A 112 -17.01 -1.95 -27.29
CA GLY A 112 -18.24 -1.16 -27.14
C GLY A 112 -18.95 -1.30 -25.79
N GLN A 113 -18.38 -2.03 -24.82
CA GLN A 113 -18.99 -2.23 -23.49
C GLN A 113 -18.15 -1.57 -22.38
N VAL A 114 -18.83 -0.89 -21.46
CA VAL A 114 -18.22 -0.36 -20.23
C VAL A 114 -18.26 -1.44 -19.15
N SER A 115 -17.09 -1.91 -18.70
CA SER A 115 -16.98 -2.96 -17.67
C SER A 115 -16.69 -2.42 -16.26
N VAL A 116 -16.11 -1.21 -16.14
CA VAL A 116 -15.68 -0.61 -14.88
C VAL A 116 -16.12 0.84 -14.82
N LEU A 117 -16.73 1.24 -13.70
CA LEU A 117 -17.10 2.63 -13.42
C LEU A 117 -16.44 3.07 -12.11
N VAL A 118 -15.64 4.14 -12.16
CA VAL A 118 -15.05 4.77 -10.98
C VAL A 118 -15.71 6.13 -10.77
N MET A 119 -16.23 6.38 -9.57
CA MET A 119 -16.88 7.63 -9.21
C MET A 119 -16.01 8.43 -8.22
N CYS A 120 -16.01 9.76 -8.38
CA CYS A 120 -15.32 10.67 -7.47
C CYS A 120 -16.02 12.03 -7.45
N HIS A 121 -15.74 12.85 -6.43
CA HIS A 121 -16.47 14.10 -6.16
C HIS A 121 -15.88 15.34 -6.85
N ALA A 122 -14.68 15.24 -7.44
CA ALA A 122 -13.96 16.37 -8.04
C ALA A 122 -13.38 15.99 -9.41
N ARG A 123 -13.43 16.92 -10.36
CA ARG A 123 -12.99 16.69 -11.75
C ARG A 123 -11.49 16.44 -11.86
N GLU A 124 -10.71 17.16 -11.07
CA GLU A 124 -9.26 17.05 -10.99
C GLU A 124 -8.86 15.67 -10.48
N LEU A 125 -9.61 15.15 -9.50
CA LEU A 125 -9.40 13.80 -8.98
C LEU A 125 -9.74 12.74 -10.03
N ALA A 126 -10.82 12.92 -10.79
CA ALA A 126 -11.15 12.04 -11.92
C ALA A 126 -9.99 11.97 -12.92
N TYR A 127 -9.40 13.12 -13.24
CA TYR A 127 -8.27 13.21 -14.16
C TYR A 127 -7.00 12.54 -13.59
N GLN A 128 -6.73 12.66 -12.30
CA GLN A 128 -5.63 11.95 -11.65
C GLN A 128 -5.83 10.43 -11.68
N ILE A 129 -7.04 9.96 -11.38
CA ILE A 129 -7.38 8.53 -11.45
C ILE A 129 -7.22 8.01 -12.88
N TYR A 130 -7.71 8.76 -13.88
CA TYR A 130 -7.54 8.43 -15.29
C TYR A 130 -6.06 8.23 -15.66
N LYS A 131 -5.17 9.11 -15.19
CA LYS A 131 -3.72 8.97 -15.41
C LYS A 131 -3.14 7.72 -14.76
N GLU A 132 -3.61 7.32 -13.58
CA GLU A 132 -3.16 6.08 -12.95
C GLU A 132 -3.57 4.85 -13.78
N TYR A 133 -4.80 4.84 -14.32
CA TYR A 133 -5.22 3.81 -15.27
C TYR A 133 -4.31 3.82 -16.51
N GLU A 134 -4.08 4.97 -17.14
CA GLU A 134 -3.25 5.09 -18.34
C GLU A 134 -1.81 4.56 -18.12
N ARG A 135 -1.23 4.89 -16.96
CA ARG A 135 0.14 4.51 -16.59
C ARG A 135 0.30 3.00 -16.39
N GLN A 136 -0.67 2.36 -15.73
CA GLN A 136 -0.68 0.92 -15.48
C GLN A 136 -1.22 0.10 -16.67
N HIS A 137 -1.96 0.75 -17.57
CA HIS A 137 -2.53 0.16 -18.78
C HIS A 137 -1.54 0.03 -19.93
N ARG A 138 -0.53 0.90 -20.05
CA ARG A 138 0.34 1.03 -21.24
C ARG A 138 0.96 -0.30 -21.76
N VAL A 139 1.01 -1.35 -20.95
CA VAL A 139 1.54 -2.67 -21.30
C VAL A 139 0.46 -3.64 -21.82
N THR A 140 -0.83 -3.38 -21.58
CA THR A 140 -1.96 -4.21 -21.99
C THR A 140 -2.47 -3.76 -23.35
N THR A 141 -1.96 -4.34 -24.44
CA THR A 141 -2.05 -3.86 -25.85
C THR A 141 -3.47 -3.73 -26.47
N LYS A 142 -4.57 -3.76 -25.71
CA LYS A 142 -5.94 -3.84 -26.26
C LYS A 142 -6.98 -2.81 -25.76
N LEU A 143 -6.66 -1.92 -24.83
CA LEU A 143 -7.61 -0.88 -24.40
C LEU A 143 -7.41 0.39 -25.24
N LYS A 144 -8.45 0.79 -25.97
CA LYS A 144 -8.60 2.17 -26.42
C LYS A 144 -9.45 2.87 -25.35
N ALA A 145 -8.84 3.84 -24.66
CA ALA A 145 -9.54 4.75 -23.77
C ALA A 145 -10.30 5.82 -24.57
#